data_AF-A0A3D6A5H3-F1
#
_entry.id   AF-A0A3D6A5H3-F1
#
_cell.length_a   1.000
_cell.length_b   1.000
_cell.length_c   1.000
_cell.angle_alpha   90.00
_cell.angle_beta   90.00
_cell.angle_gamma   90.00
#
_symmetry.space_group_name_H-M   'P 1'
#
loop_
_entity.id
_entity.type
_entity.pdbx_description
1 polymer ?
#
loop_
_entity_poly.entity_id
_entity_poly.type
_entity_poly.pdbx_seq_one_letter_code
_entity_poly.pdbx_strand_id
1 'polypeptide(L)'
;AMRQWGDFEGWEHSLVLDEARRRFALGARLGSPFIVATPPLGKKETGHLPGRYQELLQVGREEGILPTFEYISFFQSIHTLEGAWEVVEKANDPDATLILDAFHNWNSKSSPETLRQIPQSKISHYHIDDACLEKEPGTQTDPDRVMPGDGQIDLKAEIQILKEIGYDKTVSLELFNADWWKRDPEETLRLGLVRMKELFEA
;
A
#
# COMPACT_ATOMS: atom_id res chain seq x y z
N ALA A 1 8.90 -2.92 5.04
CA ALA A 1 8.54 -1.49 4.92
C ALA A 1 9.63 -0.58 5.49
N MET A 2 9.78 0.59 4.88
CA MET A 2 10.46 1.77 5.36
C MET A 2 9.43 2.68 6.04
N ARG A 3 9.71 3.05 7.29
CA ARG A 3 8.88 3.96 8.10
C ARG A 3 9.73 5.19 8.47
N GLN A 4 9.14 6.22 9.04
CA GLN A 4 9.86 7.39 9.58
C GLN A 4 10.55 8.32 8.56
N TRP A 5 10.52 8.00 7.26
CA TRP A 5 11.12 8.78 6.18
C TRP A 5 10.52 10.18 5.98
N GLY A 6 9.32 10.42 6.53
CA GLY A 6 8.68 11.73 6.59
C GLY A 6 8.61 12.36 7.99
N ASP A 7 9.17 11.71 9.01
CA ASP A 7 8.96 12.08 10.42
C ASP A 7 10.03 13.03 10.99
N PHE A 8 11.20 13.13 10.35
CA PHE A 8 12.34 13.81 10.93
C PHE A 8 12.93 14.88 9.99
N GLU A 9 13.71 15.79 10.58
CA GLU A 9 14.42 16.87 9.89
C GLU A 9 15.89 16.92 10.30
N GLY A 10 16.70 17.69 9.57
CA GLY A 10 18.12 17.89 9.88
C GLY A 10 18.91 16.58 9.98
N TRP A 11 19.66 16.43 11.08
CA TRP A 11 20.54 15.27 11.29
C TRP A 11 19.76 13.98 11.54
N GLU A 12 18.59 14.04 12.17
CA GLU A 12 17.74 12.87 12.40
C GLU A 12 17.24 12.29 11.07
N HIS A 13 16.87 13.16 10.12
CA HIS A 13 16.53 12.72 8.76
C HIS A 13 17.69 12.00 8.06
N SER A 14 18.92 12.43 8.30
CA SER A 14 20.11 11.76 7.73
C SER A 14 20.24 10.33 8.24
N LEU A 15 19.94 10.09 9.54
CA LEU A 15 19.91 8.73 10.10
C LEU A 15 18.81 7.86 9.49
N VAL A 16 17.68 8.45 9.11
CA VAL A 16 16.60 7.75 8.43
C VAL A 16 17.03 7.31 7.03
N LEU A 17 17.77 8.15 6.30
CA LEU A 17 18.35 7.76 5.01
C LEU A 17 19.40 6.65 5.15
N ASP A 18 20.19 6.65 6.22
CA ASP A 18 21.12 5.55 6.51
C ASP A 18 20.38 4.23 6.80
N GLU A 19 19.25 4.30 7.51
CA GLU A 19 18.38 3.14 7.71
C GLU A 19 17.71 2.67 6.42
N ALA A 20 17.28 3.61 5.56
CA ALA A 20 16.76 3.30 4.23
C ALA A 20 17.79 2.49 3.43
N ARG A 21 19.04 2.97 3.33
CA ARG A 21 20.13 2.25 2.63
C ARG A 21 20.28 0.82 3.15
N ARG A 22 20.35 0.62 4.48
CA ARG A 22 20.49 -0.71 5.08
C ARG A 22 19.33 -1.65 4.73
N ARG A 23 18.08 -1.16 4.83
CA ARG A 23 16.87 -1.94 4.53
C ARG A 23 16.76 -2.26 3.05
N PHE A 24 17.11 -1.30 2.21
CA PHE A 24 17.02 -1.40 0.76
C PHE A 24 18.07 -2.40 0.26
N ALA A 25 19.33 -2.27 0.70
CA ALA A 25 20.37 -3.25 0.42
C ALA A 25 19.96 -4.68 0.79
N LEU A 26 19.28 -4.87 1.93
CA LEU A 26 18.77 -6.18 2.33
C LEU A 26 17.65 -6.68 1.38
N GLY A 27 16.69 -5.84 1.03
CA GLY A 27 15.61 -6.18 0.10
C GLY A 27 16.13 -6.53 -1.30
N ALA A 28 17.09 -5.74 -1.80
CA ALA A 28 17.74 -5.98 -3.10
C ALA A 28 18.49 -7.32 -3.13
N ARG A 29 19.18 -7.67 -2.04
CA ARG A 29 19.85 -8.99 -1.91
C ARG A 29 18.88 -10.18 -1.94
N LEU A 30 17.62 -9.97 -1.55
CA LEU A 30 16.57 -10.99 -1.61
C LEU A 30 15.85 -11.00 -2.97
N GLY A 31 16.21 -10.11 -3.90
CA GLY A 31 15.61 -10.00 -5.22
C GLY A 31 14.23 -9.32 -5.22
N SER A 32 13.86 -8.62 -4.15
CA SER A 32 12.61 -7.87 -4.12
C SER A 32 12.70 -6.66 -5.06
N PRO A 33 11.72 -6.42 -5.94
CA PRO A 33 11.69 -5.24 -6.80
C PRO A 33 11.30 -3.97 -6.01
N PHE A 34 10.53 -4.15 -4.93
CA PHE A 34 9.97 -3.04 -4.17
C PHE A 34 10.17 -3.19 -2.66
N ILE A 35 10.24 -2.04 -1.98
CA ILE A 35 10.10 -1.93 -0.54
C ILE A 35 9.00 -0.92 -0.19
N VAL A 36 8.01 -1.35 0.57
CA VAL A 36 6.91 -0.48 1.02
C VAL A 36 7.44 0.73 1.78
N ALA A 37 6.97 1.93 1.47
CA ALA A 37 7.25 3.18 2.17
C ALA A 37 5.95 3.75 2.75
N THR A 38 5.78 3.61 4.07
CA THR A 38 4.56 4.01 4.78
C THR A 38 4.73 5.44 5.34
N PRO A 39 3.76 6.35 5.18
CA PRO A 39 3.88 7.74 5.62
C PRO A 39 3.91 7.88 7.16
N PRO A 40 4.22 9.06 7.70
CA PRO A 40 4.17 9.35 9.14
C PRO A 40 2.82 8.97 9.78
N LEU A 41 2.80 8.36 10.97
CA LEU A 41 1.52 8.00 11.60
C LEU A 41 0.71 9.23 12.04
N GLY A 42 1.37 10.17 12.71
CA GLY A 42 0.71 11.24 13.48
C GLY A 42 0.84 12.66 12.91
N LYS A 43 1.59 12.87 11.82
CA LYS A 43 1.86 14.21 11.29
C LYS A 43 0.82 14.65 10.26
N LYS A 44 0.15 15.77 10.51
CA LYS A 44 -0.80 16.38 9.56
C LYS A 44 -0.11 17.21 8.49
N GLU A 45 1.05 17.78 8.77
CA GLU A 45 1.86 18.45 7.75
C GLU A 45 2.51 17.40 6.84
N THR A 46 2.11 17.39 5.58
CA THR A 46 2.56 16.40 4.58
C THR A 46 3.22 17.04 3.35
N GLY A 47 3.32 18.37 3.30
CA GLY A 47 3.82 19.10 2.13
C GLY A 47 5.27 18.79 1.75
N HIS A 48 6.08 18.29 2.69
CA HIS A 48 7.46 17.87 2.45
C HIS A 48 7.59 16.44 1.93
N LEU A 49 6.55 15.61 2.03
CA LEU A 49 6.61 14.19 1.68
C LEU A 49 7.00 13.91 0.21
N PRO A 50 6.58 14.70 -0.80
CA PRO A 50 7.05 14.47 -2.18
C PRO A 50 8.58 14.54 -2.30
N GLY A 51 9.22 15.52 -1.65
CA GLY A 51 10.68 15.64 -1.63
C GLY A 51 11.35 14.50 -0.87
N ARG A 52 10.76 14.08 0.26
CA ARG A 52 11.25 12.92 1.03
C ARG A 52 11.15 11.62 0.23
N TYR A 53 10.11 11.49 -0.59
CA TYR A 53 9.91 10.30 -1.42
C TYR A 53 10.92 10.25 -2.56
N GLN A 54 11.26 11.40 -3.16
CA GLN A 54 12.37 11.52 -4.13
C GLN A 54 13.72 11.08 -3.52
N GLU A 55 13.99 11.45 -2.26
CA GLU A 55 15.21 11.01 -1.57
C GLU A 55 15.24 9.48 -1.41
N LEU A 56 14.11 8.84 -1.08
CA LEU A 56 14.02 7.38 -1.03
C LEU A 56 14.18 6.74 -2.42
N LEU A 57 13.60 7.33 -3.47
CA LEU A 57 13.76 6.84 -4.84
C LEU A 57 15.22 6.85 -5.27
N GLN A 58 15.97 7.90 -4.89
CA GLN A 58 17.40 7.99 -5.13
C GLN A 58 18.19 6.89 -4.41
N VAL A 59 17.91 6.68 -3.11
CA VAL A 59 18.50 5.56 -2.35
C VAL A 59 18.14 4.21 -3.00
N GLY A 60 16.92 4.07 -3.50
CA GLY A 60 16.46 2.88 -4.19
C GLY A 60 17.25 2.53 -5.44
N ARG A 61 17.54 3.53 -6.27
CA ARG A 61 18.39 3.35 -7.46
C ARG A 61 19.83 2.97 -7.11
N GLU A 62 20.36 3.51 -6.02
CA GLU A 62 21.72 3.18 -5.54
C GLU A 62 21.82 1.74 -5.03
N GLU A 63 20.80 1.27 -4.29
CA GLU A 63 20.80 -0.06 -3.67
C GLU A 63 20.20 -1.17 -4.56
N GLY A 64 19.50 -0.80 -5.64
CA GLY A 64 18.91 -1.75 -6.59
C GLY A 64 17.51 -2.26 -6.23
N ILE A 65 16.71 -1.47 -5.49
CA ILE A 65 15.31 -1.76 -5.13
C ILE A 65 14.53 -0.45 -5.01
N LEU A 66 13.31 -0.39 -5.54
CA LEU A 66 12.54 0.87 -5.52
C LEU A 66 11.60 0.96 -4.31
N PRO A 67 11.46 2.12 -3.65
CA PRO A 67 10.38 2.32 -2.71
C PRO A 67 9.03 2.34 -3.45
N THR A 68 7.96 1.90 -2.77
CA THR A 68 6.59 2.09 -3.25
C THR A 68 5.73 2.62 -2.12
N PHE A 69 4.99 3.70 -2.36
CA PHE A 69 4.24 4.41 -1.33
C PHE A 69 2.95 3.68 -0.97
N GLU A 70 2.65 3.53 0.32
CA GLU A 70 1.40 2.93 0.80
C GLU A 70 0.76 3.84 1.85
N TYR A 71 -0.42 4.37 1.54
CA TYR A 71 -1.23 5.16 2.46
C TYR A 71 -2.04 4.24 3.37
N ILE A 72 -2.31 4.71 4.59
CA ILE A 72 -2.99 3.91 5.60
C ILE A 72 -4.21 4.67 6.08
N SER A 73 -5.40 4.10 5.87
CA SER A 73 -6.69 4.80 6.02
C SER A 73 -6.97 5.38 7.41
N PHE A 74 -6.31 4.86 8.45
CA PHE A 74 -6.45 5.30 9.83
C PHE A 74 -5.24 6.10 10.35
N PHE A 75 -4.32 6.55 9.47
CA PHE A 75 -3.25 7.47 9.84
C PHE A 75 -3.74 8.92 9.85
N GLN A 76 -3.06 9.80 10.59
CA GLN A 76 -3.37 11.24 10.57
C GLN A 76 -2.72 11.99 9.40
N SER A 77 -1.75 11.37 8.73
CA SER A 77 -1.05 11.94 7.57
C SER A 77 -1.80 11.66 6.26
N ILE A 78 -1.17 10.94 5.33
CA ILE A 78 -1.75 10.47 4.08
C ILE A 78 -2.54 9.20 4.34
N HIS A 79 -3.85 9.32 4.28
CA HIS A 79 -4.82 8.27 4.60
C HIS A 79 -5.89 8.09 3.51
N THR A 80 -5.75 8.77 2.37
CA THR A 80 -6.60 8.57 1.20
C THR A 80 -5.74 8.37 -0.04
N LEU A 81 -6.33 7.73 -1.05
CA LEU A 81 -5.71 7.50 -2.34
C LEU A 81 -5.36 8.83 -3.04
N GLU A 82 -6.20 9.85 -2.92
CA GLU A 82 -5.93 11.18 -3.47
C GLU A 82 -4.65 11.77 -2.89
N GLY A 83 -4.48 11.70 -1.57
CA GLY A 83 -3.27 12.21 -0.92
C GLY A 83 -2.03 11.40 -1.30
N ALA A 84 -2.16 10.09 -1.45
CA ALA A 84 -1.07 9.22 -1.90
C ALA A 84 -0.66 9.54 -3.34
N TRP A 85 -1.65 9.67 -4.21
CA TRP A 85 -1.45 10.01 -5.61
C TRP A 85 -0.83 11.40 -5.77
N GLU A 86 -1.27 12.39 -4.98
CA GLU A 86 -0.67 13.73 -4.95
C GLU A 86 0.81 13.69 -4.57
N VAL A 87 1.20 12.84 -3.60
CA VAL A 87 2.62 12.66 -3.23
C VAL A 87 3.42 12.07 -4.38
N VAL A 88 2.90 11.03 -5.03
CA VAL A 88 3.55 10.36 -6.18
C VAL A 88 3.66 11.29 -7.38
N GLU A 89 2.61 12.04 -7.70
CA GLU A 89 2.57 13.00 -8.80
C GLU A 89 3.56 14.15 -8.56
N LYS A 90 3.55 14.74 -7.36
CA LYS A 90 4.46 15.84 -7.00
C LYS A 90 5.91 15.43 -6.83
N ALA A 91 6.17 14.16 -6.51
CA ALA A 91 7.53 13.63 -6.56
C ALA A 91 8.09 13.67 -8.00
N ASN A 92 7.23 13.74 -9.03
CA ASN A 92 7.60 13.98 -10.43
C ASN A 92 8.80 13.13 -10.90
N ASP A 93 8.78 11.85 -10.51
CA ASP A 93 9.83 10.88 -10.81
C ASP A 93 9.20 9.69 -11.55
N PRO A 94 9.81 9.18 -12.64
CA PRO A 94 9.27 8.06 -13.39
C PRO A 94 9.12 6.79 -12.53
N ASP A 95 10.02 6.56 -11.57
CA ASP A 95 10.06 5.38 -10.69
C ASP A 95 9.07 5.49 -9.52
N ALA A 96 8.41 6.65 -9.35
CA ALA A 96 7.50 6.88 -8.23
C ALA A 96 6.25 5.96 -8.30
N THR A 97 6.29 4.97 -7.41
CA THR A 97 5.30 3.96 -7.00
C THR A 97 4.15 4.34 -6.07
N LEU A 98 2.94 3.78 -6.19
CA LEU A 98 2.09 3.48 -5.01
C LEU A 98 1.58 2.03 -5.00
N ILE A 99 1.22 1.55 -3.81
CA ILE A 99 0.41 0.35 -3.58
C ILE A 99 -1.04 0.80 -3.52
N LEU A 100 -1.91 0.08 -4.21
CA LEU A 100 -3.34 0.17 -3.99
C LEU A 100 -3.76 -0.93 -3.02
N ASP A 101 -4.58 -0.62 -2.05
CA ASP A 101 -5.04 -1.57 -1.03
C ASP A 101 -6.56 -1.40 -0.88
N ALA A 102 -7.29 -2.51 -1.04
CA ALA A 102 -8.76 -2.51 -1.06
C ALA A 102 -9.33 -1.99 0.27
N PHE A 103 -8.81 -2.48 1.39
CA PHE A 103 -9.18 -2.04 2.73
C PHE A 103 -8.89 -0.56 2.91
N HIS A 104 -7.72 -0.06 2.54
CA HIS A 104 -7.42 1.37 2.71
C HIS A 104 -8.25 2.28 1.79
N ASN A 105 -8.57 1.83 0.57
CA ASN A 105 -9.50 2.54 -0.31
C ASN A 105 -10.89 2.63 0.31
N TRP A 106 -11.45 1.50 0.72
CA TRP A 106 -12.80 1.42 1.27
C TRP A 106 -12.94 2.08 2.65
N ASN A 107 -11.94 1.91 3.51
CA ASN A 107 -11.95 2.39 4.90
C ASN A 107 -11.52 3.86 5.02
N SER A 108 -11.45 4.60 3.91
CA SER A 108 -11.14 6.03 3.87
C SER A 108 -12.19 6.78 3.06
N LYS A 109 -11.98 8.08 2.84
CA LYS A 109 -12.82 8.90 1.95
C LYS A 109 -12.33 8.89 0.49
N SER A 110 -11.56 7.87 0.12
CA SER A 110 -11.02 7.74 -1.23
C SER A 110 -12.14 7.53 -2.25
N SER A 111 -12.02 8.20 -3.39
CA SER A 111 -12.97 8.11 -4.49
C SER A 111 -12.53 7.05 -5.51
N PRO A 112 -13.43 6.18 -5.99
CA PRO A 112 -13.16 5.28 -7.11
C PRO A 112 -12.75 6.01 -8.40
N GLU A 113 -13.15 7.27 -8.56
CA GLU A 113 -12.77 8.12 -9.69
C GLU A 113 -11.28 8.48 -9.65
N THR A 114 -10.70 8.65 -8.47
CA THR A 114 -9.25 8.84 -8.30
C THR A 114 -8.50 7.61 -8.79
N LEU A 115 -8.97 6.41 -8.44
CA LEU A 115 -8.38 5.16 -8.91
C LEU A 115 -8.36 5.08 -10.45
N ARG A 116 -9.46 5.48 -11.13
CA ARG A 116 -9.53 5.50 -12.61
C ARG A 116 -8.53 6.46 -13.27
N GLN A 117 -8.05 7.46 -12.55
CA GLN A 117 -7.12 8.46 -13.08
C GLN A 117 -5.66 8.04 -12.95
N ILE A 118 -5.35 7.07 -12.10
CA ILE A 118 -3.98 6.63 -11.85
C ILE A 118 -3.54 5.70 -12.98
N PRO A 119 -2.46 6.03 -13.72
CA PRO A 119 -1.93 5.15 -14.75
C PRO A 119 -1.47 3.82 -14.14
N GLN A 120 -1.75 2.69 -14.79
CA GLN A 120 -1.35 1.38 -14.27
C GLN A 120 0.18 1.25 -14.05
N SER A 121 0.99 2.02 -14.79
CA SER A 121 2.44 2.12 -14.57
C SER A 121 2.83 2.66 -13.19
N LYS A 122 1.96 3.41 -12.51
CA LYS A 122 2.20 4.01 -11.19
C LYS A 122 1.77 3.14 -10.02
N ILE A 123 1.15 2.00 -10.29
CA ILE A 123 0.74 1.02 -9.27
C ILE A 123 1.78 -0.11 -9.26
N SER A 124 2.52 -0.31 -8.17
CA SER A 124 3.51 -1.41 -8.11
C SER A 124 2.83 -2.77 -7.99
N HIS A 125 1.90 -2.88 -7.04
CA HIS A 125 1.09 -4.04 -6.76
C HIS A 125 -0.23 -3.63 -6.10
N TYR A 126 -1.19 -4.54 -6.07
CA TYR A 126 -2.49 -4.38 -5.42
C TYR A 126 -2.58 -5.33 -4.23
N HIS A 127 -2.92 -4.81 -3.05
CA HIS A 127 -3.33 -5.60 -1.90
C HIS A 127 -4.83 -5.85 -1.97
N ILE A 128 -5.20 -7.13 -1.82
CA ILE A 128 -6.59 -7.56 -1.72
C ILE A 128 -6.85 -8.16 -0.35
N ASP A 129 -7.97 -7.75 0.22
CA ASP A 129 -8.47 -8.11 1.53
C ASP A 129 -9.96 -7.71 1.59
N ASP A 130 -10.56 -7.78 2.78
CA ASP A 130 -11.95 -7.36 2.99
C ASP A 130 -12.09 -6.77 4.41
N ALA A 131 -13.23 -6.16 4.70
CA ALA A 131 -13.49 -5.47 5.96
C ALA A 131 -14.55 -6.17 6.81
N CYS A 132 -14.36 -6.21 8.13
CA CYS A 132 -15.28 -6.84 9.08
C CYS A 132 -16.72 -6.29 8.93
N LEU A 133 -17.73 -7.16 8.87
CA LEU A 133 -19.16 -6.83 8.69
C LEU A 133 -19.79 -6.01 9.84
N GLU A 134 -19.17 -6.02 11.02
CA GLU A 134 -19.76 -5.51 12.26
C GLU A 134 -19.30 -4.09 12.61
N LYS A 135 -18.43 -3.51 11.79
CA LYS A 135 -17.83 -2.19 12.02
C LYS A 135 -18.08 -1.25 10.84
N GLU A 136 -18.32 0.01 11.15
CA GLU A 136 -18.59 1.03 10.14
C GLU A 136 -17.34 1.35 9.30
N PRO A 137 -17.50 1.66 7.99
CA PRO A 137 -16.43 2.21 7.17
C PRO A 137 -15.79 3.45 7.81
N GLY A 138 -14.47 3.57 7.71
CA GLY A 138 -13.71 4.68 8.30
C GLY A 138 -13.36 4.50 9.78
N THR A 139 -13.80 3.42 10.42
CA THR A 139 -13.53 3.14 11.85
C THR A 139 -12.66 1.92 12.08
N GLN A 140 -12.38 1.16 11.03
CA GLN A 140 -11.65 -0.10 11.11
C GLN A 140 -10.13 0.12 11.08
N THR A 141 -9.38 -0.83 11.62
CA THR A 141 -7.90 -0.87 11.56
C THR A 141 -7.43 -2.22 11.03
N ASP A 142 -6.14 -2.39 10.74
CA ASP A 142 -5.62 -3.61 10.11
C ASP A 142 -6.11 -4.94 10.73
N PRO A 143 -6.20 -5.12 12.07
CA PRO A 143 -6.68 -6.37 12.66
C PRO A 143 -8.13 -6.73 12.31
N ASP A 144 -8.91 -5.75 11.85
CA ASP A 144 -10.31 -5.91 11.44
C ASP A 144 -10.46 -6.44 10.01
N ARG A 145 -9.36 -6.55 9.25
CA ARG A 145 -9.40 -7.16 7.91
C ARG A 145 -9.91 -8.61 8.00
N VAL A 146 -10.69 -9.03 7.00
CA VAL A 146 -11.20 -10.40 6.86
C VAL A 146 -10.86 -10.93 5.47
N MET A 147 -11.07 -12.24 5.26
CA MET A 147 -10.76 -12.88 3.97
C MET A 147 -11.63 -12.27 2.85
N PRO A 148 -11.09 -12.06 1.63
CA PRO A 148 -11.88 -11.63 0.48
C PRO A 148 -13.19 -12.41 0.30
N GLY A 149 -14.31 -11.69 0.29
CA GLY A 149 -15.65 -12.24 0.15
C GLY A 149 -16.37 -12.57 1.46
N ASP A 150 -15.71 -12.41 2.61
CA ASP A 150 -16.34 -12.54 3.94
C ASP A 150 -16.69 -11.17 4.56
N GLY A 151 -16.44 -10.05 3.86
CA GLY A 151 -16.62 -8.70 4.38
C GLY A 151 -17.56 -7.81 3.57
N GLN A 152 -17.39 -6.49 3.74
CA GLN A 152 -18.28 -5.45 3.22
C GLN A 152 -17.80 -4.79 1.93
N ILE A 153 -16.55 -5.01 1.52
CA ILE A 153 -15.96 -4.27 0.41
C ILE A 153 -16.57 -4.78 -0.91
N ASP A 154 -17.02 -3.87 -1.78
CA ASP A 154 -17.40 -4.23 -3.15
C ASP A 154 -16.16 -4.47 -4.02
N LEU A 155 -15.46 -5.57 -3.73
CA LEU A 155 -14.21 -5.95 -4.39
C LEU A 155 -14.41 -6.13 -5.90
N LYS A 156 -15.59 -6.56 -6.35
CA LYS A 156 -15.88 -6.71 -7.78
C LYS A 156 -15.88 -5.37 -8.49
N ALA A 157 -16.48 -4.34 -7.88
CA ALA A 157 -16.47 -3.00 -8.45
C ALA A 157 -15.04 -2.43 -8.54
N GLU A 158 -14.22 -2.60 -7.50
CA GLU A 158 -12.84 -2.11 -7.51
C GLU A 158 -11.95 -2.88 -8.51
N ILE A 159 -12.08 -4.21 -8.57
CA ILE A 159 -11.38 -5.05 -9.55
C ILE A 159 -11.79 -4.68 -10.99
N GLN A 160 -13.06 -4.34 -11.22
CA GLN A 160 -13.51 -3.88 -12.52
C GLN A 160 -12.80 -2.60 -12.94
N ILE A 161 -12.57 -1.66 -12.00
CA ILE A 161 -11.78 -0.46 -12.26
C ILE A 161 -10.32 -0.82 -12.57
N LEU A 162 -9.70 -1.74 -11.82
CA LEU A 162 -8.34 -2.21 -12.11
C LEU A 162 -8.23 -2.80 -13.54
N LYS A 163 -9.24 -3.57 -13.97
CA LYS A 163 -9.35 -4.09 -15.35
C LYS A 163 -9.48 -2.95 -16.37
N GLU A 164 -10.31 -1.93 -16.09
CA GLU A 164 -10.51 -0.75 -16.96
C GLU A 164 -9.23 0.04 -17.19
N ILE A 165 -8.42 0.27 -16.16
CA ILE A 165 -7.12 0.97 -16.28
C ILE A 165 -6.02 0.07 -16.86
N GLY A 166 -6.32 -1.19 -17.17
CA GLY A 166 -5.40 -2.15 -17.75
C GLY A 166 -4.33 -2.65 -16.79
N TYR A 167 -4.63 -2.74 -15.50
CA TYR A 167 -3.71 -3.27 -14.49
C TYR A 167 -3.49 -4.78 -14.69
N ASP A 168 -2.23 -5.19 -14.81
CA ASP A 168 -1.81 -6.55 -15.16
C ASP A 168 -0.67 -7.10 -14.26
N LYS A 169 -0.46 -6.49 -13.09
CA LYS A 169 0.64 -6.83 -12.17
C LYS A 169 0.14 -7.68 -10.98
N THR A 170 0.97 -7.79 -9.95
CA THR A 170 0.74 -8.72 -8.81
C THR A 170 -0.47 -8.29 -7.97
N VAL A 171 -1.28 -9.27 -7.55
CA VAL A 171 -2.29 -9.11 -6.52
C VAL A 171 -1.86 -9.92 -5.30
N SER A 172 -1.75 -9.27 -4.14
CA SER A 172 -1.24 -9.85 -2.91
C SER A 172 -2.34 -9.88 -1.85
N LEU A 173 -2.58 -11.04 -1.25
CA LEU A 173 -3.50 -11.17 -0.12
C LEU A 173 -2.83 -10.66 1.16
N GLU A 174 -3.41 -9.65 1.81
CA GLU A 174 -2.85 -9.08 3.04
C GLU A 174 -3.86 -9.05 4.20
N LEU A 175 -3.61 -9.84 5.25
CA LEU A 175 -4.49 -9.93 6.42
C LEU A 175 -3.70 -9.78 7.72
N PHE A 176 -4.24 -9.02 8.66
CA PHE A 176 -3.69 -8.87 10.03
C PHE A 176 -4.60 -9.48 11.10
N ASN A 177 -5.45 -10.42 10.68
CA ASN A 177 -6.50 -10.99 11.51
C ASN A 177 -5.96 -12.14 12.36
N ALA A 178 -6.02 -11.97 13.68
CA ALA A 178 -5.50 -12.92 14.65
C ALA A 178 -6.21 -14.29 14.63
N ASP A 179 -7.45 -14.38 14.15
CA ASP A 179 -8.15 -15.65 14.04
C ASP A 179 -7.64 -16.49 12.86
N TRP A 180 -7.21 -15.85 11.77
CA TRP A 180 -6.52 -16.55 10.67
C TRP A 180 -5.14 -17.05 11.09
N TRP A 181 -4.41 -16.32 11.95
CA TRP A 181 -3.11 -16.77 12.46
C TRP A 181 -3.17 -18.04 13.32
N LYS A 182 -4.34 -18.35 13.91
CA LYS A 182 -4.56 -19.56 14.72
C LYS A 182 -4.83 -20.80 13.87
N ARG A 183 -5.17 -20.64 12.60
CA ARG A 183 -5.47 -21.74 11.68
C ARG A 183 -4.19 -22.32 11.10
N ASP A 184 -4.34 -23.44 10.44
CA ASP A 184 -3.24 -24.01 9.65
C ASP A 184 -2.84 -23.03 8.52
N PRO A 185 -1.54 -22.70 8.38
CA PRO A 185 -1.09 -21.77 7.35
C PRO A 185 -1.34 -22.27 5.92
N GLU A 186 -1.23 -23.58 5.65
CA GLU A 186 -1.49 -24.14 4.33
C GLU A 186 -2.97 -24.02 3.97
N GLU A 187 -3.87 -24.29 4.92
CA GLU A 187 -5.31 -24.08 4.74
C GLU A 187 -5.64 -22.60 4.46
N THR A 188 -5.03 -21.69 5.22
CA THR A 188 -5.22 -20.25 5.07
C THR A 188 -4.80 -19.78 3.68
N LEU A 189 -3.61 -20.19 3.21
CA LEU A 189 -3.10 -19.89 1.88
C LEU A 189 -3.97 -20.49 0.78
N ARG A 190 -4.39 -21.75 0.93
CA ARG A 190 -5.23 -22.44 -0.05
C ARG A 190 -6.58 -21.74 -0.22
N LEU A 191 -7.23 -21.38 0.89
CA LEU A 191 -8.50 -20.68 0.85
C LEU A 191 -8.34 -19.28 0.24
N GLY A 192 -7.33 -18.52 0.68
CA GLY A 192 -7.03 -17.21 0.12
C GLY A 192 -6.87 -17.23 -1.39
N LEU A 193 -6.09 -18.19 -1.92
CA LEU A 193 -5.91 -18.36 -3.36
C LEU A 193 -7.23 -18.69 -4.08
N VAL A 194 -8.09 -19.55 -3.50
CA VAL A 194 -9.41 -19.87 -4.08
C VAL A 194 -10.26 -18.61 -4.16
N ARG A 195 -10.37 -17.85 -3.07
CA ARG A 195 -11.18 -16.62 -3.03
C ARG A 195 -10.70 -15.57 -4.02
N MET A 196 -9.38 -15.38 -4.13
CA MET A 196 -8.80 -14.48 -5.12
C MET A 196 -9.14 -14.92 -6.55
N LYS A 197 -9.00 -16.21 -6.87
CA LYS A 197 -9.34 -16.72 -8.20
C LYS A 197 -10.80 -16.51 -8.55
N GLU A 198 -11.72 -16.77 -7.62
CA GLU A 198 -13.15 -16.53 -7.81
C GLU A 198 -13.47 -15.07 -8.13
N LEU A 199 -12.69 -14.11 -7.65
CA LEU A 199 -12.87 -12.69 -7.92
C LEU A 199 -12.29 -12.24 -9.27
N PHE A 200 -11.14 -12.79 -9.68
CA PHE A 200 -10.44 -12.35 -10.90
C PHE A 200 -10.78 -13.17 -12.14
N GLU A 201 -11.15 -14.45 -11.99
CA GLU A 201 -11.48 -15.38 -13.08
C GLU A 201 -12.99 -15.43 -13.42
N ALA A 202 -13.84 -14.78 -12.60
CA ALA A 202 -15.26 -14.59 -12.89
C ALA A 202 -15.52 -13.47 -13.91
#